data_AF-A0A1J0AA74-F1
#
_entry.id   AF-A0A1J0AA74-F1
#
_cell.length_a   1.000
_cell.length_b   1.000
_cell.length_c   1.000
_cell.angle_alpha   90.00
_cell.angle_beta   90.00
_cell.angle_gamma   90.00
#
_symmetry.space_group_name_H-M   'P 1'
#
loop_
_entity.id
_entity.type
_entity.pdbx_description
1 polymer ?
#
loop_
_entity_poly.entity_id
_entity_poly.type
_entity_poly.pdbx_seq_one_letter_code
_entity_poly.pdbx_strand_id
1 'polypeptide(L)' 'MDSEYEYLKDLIKRGIEANMPRDASLILLGRIINTLERHEISLGEAYELEDMLDLGSREEYQNILSFATTGMPDLEE' A
#
# COMPACT_ATOMS: atom_id res chain seq x y z
N MET A 1 22.56 -0.83 5.17
CA MET A 1 21.22 -1.42 5.18
C MET A 1 20.34 -0.34 4.62
N ASP A 2 19.81 -0.55 3.42
CA ASP A 2 18.82 0.37 2.86
C ASP A 2 17.59 0.32 3.77
N SER A 3 17.02 1.49 4.09
CA SER A 3 15.80 1.52 4.91
C SER A 3 14.68 0.76 4.18
N GLU A 4 13.76 0.14 4.92
CA GLU A 4 12.63 -0.58 4.31
C GLU A 4 11.83 0.36 3.38
N TYR A 5 11.78 1.65 3.70
CA TYR A 5 11.28 2.71 2.82
C TYR A 5 11.98 2.75 1.45
N GLU A 6 13.32 2.86 1.41
CA GLU A 6 14.06 2.92 0.13
C GLU A 6 13.94 1.62 -0.66
N TYR A 7 13.90 0.47 0.03
CA TYR A 7 13.65 -0.82 -0.62
C TYR A 7 12.27 -0.87 -1.28
N LEU A 8 11.21 -0.48 -0.55
CA LEU A 8 9.84 -0.46 -1.09
C LEU A 8 9.71 0.53 -2.24
N LYS A 9 10.33 1.71 -2.11
CA LYS A 9 10.34 2.75 -3.13
C LYS A 9 10.99 2.27 -4.44
N ASP A 10 12.13 1.58 -4.37
CA ASP A 10 12.78 0.99 -5.55
C ASP A 10 11.92 -0.11 -6.16
N LEU A 11 11.31 -0.96 -5.33
CA LEU A 11 10.44 -2.04 -5.78
C LEU A 11 9.21 -1.50 -6.54
N ILE A 12 8.56 -0.46 -6.01
CA ILE A 12 7.42 0.20 -6.68
C ILE A 12 7.86 0.82 -8.01
N LYS A 13 8.98 1.55 -8.04
CA LYS A 13 9.51 2.16 -9.28
C LYS A 13 9.76 1.12 -10.36
N ARG A 14 10.46 0.04 -10.02
CA ARG A 14 10.70 -1.09 -10.95
C ARG A 14 9.40 -1.73 -11.41
N GLY A 15 8.42 -1.86 -10.53
CA GLY A 15 7.08 -2.35 -10.86
C GLY A 15 6.39 -1.46 -11.89
N ILE A 16 6.38 -0.15 -11.67
CA ILE A 16 5.78 0.83 -12.60
C ILE A 16 6.46 0.76 -13.97
N GLU A 17 7.80 0.77 -13.99
CA GLU A 17 8.59 0.65 -15.24
C GLU A 17 8.29 -0.65 -16.00
N ALA A 18 7.94 -1.72 -15.26
CA ALA A 18 7.57 -3.02 -15.82
C ALA A 18 6.08 -3.16 -16.17
N ASN A 19 5.26 -2.11 -16.08
CA ASN A 19 3.80 -2.16 -16.21
C ASN A 19 3.15 -3.19 -15.27
N MET A 20 3.52 -3.11 -13.99
CA MET A 20 3.00 -3.99 -12.95
C MET A 20 1.46 -4.06 -12.96
N PRO A 21 0.87 -5.27 -12.92
CA PRO A 21 -0.59 -5.44 -12.82
C PRO A 21 -1.13 -4.85 -11.51
N ARG A 22 -2.38 -4.39 -11.54
CA ARG A 22 -3.08 -3.85 -10.35
C ARG A 22 -3.03 -4.79 -9.14
N ASP A 23 -3.16 -6.11 -9.37
CA ASP A 23 -3.11 -7.11 -8.30
C ASP A 23 -1.76 -7.13 -7.57
N ALA A 24 -0.66 -6.90 -8.30
CA ALA A 24 0.67 -6.81 -7.71
C ALA A 24 0.85 -5.49 -6.95
N SER A 25 0.27 -4.38 -7.41
CA SER A 25 0.20 -3.13 -6.64
C SER A 25 -0.54 -3.32 -5.31
N LEU A 26 -1.63 -4.10 -5.28
CA LEU A 26 -2.36 -4.41 -4.04
C LEU A 26 -1.52 -5.25 -3.06
N ILE A 27 -0.67 -6.15 -3.56
CA ILE A 27 0.28 -6.88 -2.72
C ILE A 27 1.30 -5.93 -2.09
N LEU A 28 1.81 -4.95 -2.86
CA LEU A 28 2.73 -3.94 -2.35
C LEU A 28 2.05 -3.03 -1.31
N LEU A 29 0.80 -2.64 -1.53
CA LEU A 29 0.00 -1.91 -0.55
C LEU A 29 -0.10 -2.66 0.79
N GLY A 30 -0.43 -3.97 0.74
CA GLY A 30 -0.46 -4.80 1.95
C GLY A 30 0.88 -4.85 2.69
N ARG A 31 1.99 -4.86 1.94
CA ARG A 31 3.34 -4.79 2.52
C ARG A 31 3.63 -3.44 3.17
N ILE A 32 3.28 -2.33 2.52
CA ILE A 32 3.43 -0.97 3.09
C ILE A 32 2.68 -0.88 4.43
N ILE A 33 1.43 -1.34 4.48
CA ILE A 33 0.61 -1.34 5.70
C ILE A 33 1.28 -2.17 6.81
N ASN A 34 1.75 -3.39 6.48
CA ASN A 34 2.42 -4.25 7.46
C ASN A 34 3.71 -3.61 8.01
N THR A 35 4.51 -2.99 7.15
CA THR A 35 5.75 -2.29 7.51
C THR A 35 5.45 -1.08 8.41
N LEU A 36 4.38 -0.33 8.12
CA LEU A 36 3.90 0.77 8.96
C LEU A 36 3.46 0.27 10.35
N GLU A 37 2.68 -0.81 10.42
CA GLU A 37 2.22 -1.42 11.68
C GLU A 37 3.38 -1.93 12.54
N ARG A 38 4.47 -2.37 11.90
CA ARG A 38 5.71 -2.81 12.58
C ARG A 38 6.63 -1.66 12.97
N HIS A 39 6.22 -0.40 12.71
CA HIS A 39 7.01 0.81 12.95
C HIS A 39 8.37 0.83 12.22
N GLU A 40 8.44 0.14 11.07
CA GLU A 40 9.65 0.09 10.23
C GLU A 40 9.74 1.27 9.25
N ILE A 41 8.60 1.93 9.00
CA ILE A 41 8.48 3.20 8.29
C ILE A 41 7.55 4.14 9.05
N SER A 42 7.70 5.44 8.81
CA SER A 42 6.81 6.48 9.32
C SER A 42 5.50 6.55 8.52
N LEU A 43 4.49 7.20 9.11
CA LEU A 43 3.21 7.44 8.43
C LEU A 43 3.40 8.29 7.15
N GLY A 44 4.31 9.26 7.16
CA GLY A 44 4.62 10.08 5.98
C GLY A 44 5.23 9.27 4.84
N GLU A 45 6.18 8.38 5.17
CA GLU A 45 6.77 7.46 4.18
C GLU A 45 5.74 6.48 3.61
N ALA A 46 4.81 5.97 4.44
CA ALA A 46 3.73 5.12 3.96
C ALA A 46 2.82 5.86 2.96
N TYR A 47 2.42 7.10 3.25
CA TYR A 47 1.63 7.92 2.32
C TYR A 47 2.34 8.15 0.99
N GLU A 48 3.64 8.47 1.02
CA GLU A 48 4.41 8.64 -0.22
C GLU A 48 4.43 7.35 -1.06
N LEU A 49 4.60 6.19 -0.43
CA LEU A 49 4.60 4.90 -1.13
C LEU A 49 3.21 4.52 -1.67
N GLU A 50 2.15 4.83 -0.94
CA GLU A 50 0.76 4.63 -1.37
C GLU A 50 0.42 5.52 -2.58
N ASP A 51 0.81 6.79 -2.56
CA ASP A 51 0.61 7.73 -3.67
C ASP A 51 1.34 7.25 -4.93
N MET A 52 2.53 6.64 -4.78
CA MET A 52 3.27 6.07 -5.91
C MET A 52 2.54 4.90 -6.58
N LEU A 53 1.68 4.17 -5.86
CA LEU A 53 0.95 3.02 -6.42
C LEU A 53 -0.28 3.42 -7.24
N ASP A 54 -0.76 4.67 -7.14
CA ASP A 54 -1.91 5.22 -7.87
C ASP A 54 -3.14 4.29 -7.88
N LEU A 55 -3.48 3.75 -6.70
CA LEU A 55 -4.53 2.73 -6.54
C LEU A 55 -5.94 3.29 -6.34
N GLY A 56 -6.08 4.62 -6.25
CA GLY A 56 -7.30 5.31 -5.82
C GLY A 56 -7.11 5.97 -4.45
N SER A 57 -8.22 6.42 -3.85
CA SER A 57 -8.16 7.02 -2.51
C SER A 57 -7.86 5.97 -1.44
N ARG A 58 -7.26 6.40 -0.32
CA ARG A 58 -7.02 5.53 0.84
C ARG A 58 -8.29 4.88 1.36
N GLU A 59 -9.36 5.65 1.39
CA GLU A 59 -10.69 5.20 1.77
C GLU A 59 -11.19 4.06 0.85
N GLU A 60 -10.99 4.16 -0.47
CA GLU A 60 -11.45 3.15 -1.42
C GLU A 60 -10.82 1.78 -1.14
N TYR A 61 -9.49 1.72 -0.95
CA TYR A 61 -8.84 0.43 -0.68
C TYR A 61 -9.01 -0.01 0.77
N GLN A 62 -9.21 0.89 1.73
CA GLN A 62 -9.59 0.52 3.10
C GLN A 62 -10.96 -0.15 3.14
N ASN A 63 -11.93 0.37 2.39
CA ASN A 63 -13.24 -0.24 2.27
C ASN A 63 -13.17 -1.64 1.63
N ILE A 64 -12.34 -1.81 0.60
CA ILE A 64 -12.09 -3.11 -0.04
C ILE A 64 -11.42 -4.08 0.96
N LEU A 65 -10.43 -3.61 1.71
CA LEU A 65 -9.72 -4.42 2.71
C LEU A 65 -10.65 -4.83 3.86
N SER A 66 -11.48 -3.91 4.34
CA SER A 66 -12.48 -4.16 5.39
C SER A 66 -13.49 -5.20 4.93
N PHE A 67 -14.02 -5.06 3.71
CA PHE A 67 -14.89 -6.06 3.08
C PHE A 67 -14.20 -7.42 2.93
N ALA A 68 -12.94 -7.45 2.47
CA ALA A 68 -12.20 -8.70 2.30
C ALA A 68 -11.92 -9.41 3.64
N THR A 69 -11.78 -8.66 4.73
CA THR A 69 -11.44 -9.19 6.06
C THR A 69 -12.68 -9.60 6.85
N THR A 70 -13.75 -8.81 6.79
CA THR A 70 -14.94 -8.96 7.64
C THR A 70 -16.17 -9.48 6.89
N GLY A 71 -16.15 -9.44 5.55
CA GLY A 71 -17.32 -9.70 4.71
C GLY A 71 -18.34 -8.56 4.69
N MET A 72 -18.04 -7.42 5.33
CA MET A 72 -18.91 -6.24 5.38
C MET A 72 -18.12 -5.01 4.88
N PRO A 73 -18.70 -4.16 4.02
CA PRO A 73 -18.07 -2.89 3.68
C PRO A 73 -18.00 -2.01 4.94
N ASP A 74 -16.89 -1.32 5.14
CA ASP A 74 -16.85 -0.21 6.11
C ASP A 74 -17.78 0.87 5.57
N LEU A 75 -18.96 0.94 6.16
CA LEU A 75 -19.89 2.05 5.96
C LEU A 75 -19.65 2.94 7.16
N GLU A 76 -18.83 3.98 7.01
CA GLU A 76 -18.82 5.07 7.98
C GLU A 76 -20.25 5.65 8.05
N GLU A 77 -20.87 5.59 9.24
CA GLU A 77 -22.15 6.25 9.57
C GLU A 77 -22.00 7.77 9.67
#